data_AF-A0A357QRK9-F1
#
_entry.id   AF-A0A357QRK9-F1
#
_cell.length_a   1.000
_cell.length_b   1.000
_cell.length_c   1.000
_cell.angle_alpha   90.00
_cell.angle_beta   90.00
_cell.angle_gamma   90.00
#
_symmetry.space_group_name_H-M   'P 1'
#
loop_
_entity.id
_entity.type
_entity.pdbx_description
1 polymer ?
#
loop_
_entity_poly.entity_id
_entity_poly.type
_entity_poly.pdbx_seq_one_letter_code
_entity_poly.pdbx_strand_id
1 'polypeptide(L)'
;MKTKTCPKEKWTSIISNFGTGMPRAFSVTVETIDKSPVSGEFIEIPYFWIFKQKPRTGPLKENMVFYRKWINGIYKVKFYPGSDIKISIR
;
A
#
# COMPACT_ATOMS: atom_id res chain seq x y z
N MET A 1 -6.40 14.25 0.68
CA MET A 1 -5.08 13.57 0.63
C MET A 1 -4.80 12.98 2.00
N LYS A 2 -4.52 11.67 2.11
CA LYS A 2 -4.20 11.02 3.40
C LYS A 2 -2.71 10.71 3.43
N THR A 3 -2.02 11.13 4.49
CA THR A 3 -0.59 10.86 4.69
C THR A 3 -0.36 9.91 5.85
N LYS A 4 0.64 9.05 5.76
CA LYS A 4 1.01 8.11 6.83
C LYS A 4 2.52 7.86 6.85
N THR A 5 3.10 7.77 8.04
CA THR A 5 4.50 7.37 8.20
C THR A 5 4.60 5.86 8.36
N CYS A 6 5.56 5.24 7.68
CA CYS A 6 5.87 3.82 7.79
C CYS A 6 7.33 3.68 8.26
N PRO A 7 7.56 3.12 9.45
CA PRO A 7 8.92 2.94 9.95
C PRO A 7 9.69 1.87 9.17
N LYS A 8 11.01 2.04 9.10
CA LYS A 8 11.98 1.09 8.55
C LYS A 8 11.76 -0.32 9.11
N GLU A 9 11.86 -1.31 8.23
CA GLU A 9 11.85 -2.74 8.56
C GLU A 9 10.60 -3.19 9.34
N LYS A 10 9.47 -2.50 9.17
CA LYS A 10 8.21 -2.84 9.82
C LYS A 10 7.05 -2.86 8.83
N TRP A 11 6.29 -3.95 8.86
CA TRP A 11 5.08 -4.09 8.07
C TRP A 11 4.02 -3.09 8.52
N THR A 12 3.78 -2.09 7.69
CA THR A 12 2.79 -1.05 7.94
C THR A 12 1.61 -1.21 6.99
N SER A 13 0.40 -1.37 7.53
CA SER A 13 -0.81 -1.41 6.70
C SER A 13 -1.14 0.01 6.26
N ILE A 14 -1.05 0.30 4.96
CA ILE A 14 -1.32 1.62 4.41
C ILE A 14 -2.80 1.79 4.08
N ILE A 15 -3.43 0.68 3.70
CA ILE A 15 -4.87 0.55 3.49
C ILE A 15 -5.32 -0.77 4.12
N SER A 16 -6.34 -0.68 4.95
CA SER A 16 -7.01 -1.83 5.55
C SER A 16 -8.47 -1.43 5.80
N ASN A 17 -9.30 -1.37 4.75
CA ASN A 17 -10.72 -1.13 4.98
C ASN A 17 -11.65 -1.70 3.90
N PHE A 18 -12.87 -2.00 4.36
CA PHE A 18 -14.04 -2.37 3.58
C PHE A 18 -14.55 -1.16 2.76
N GLY A 19 -14.88 -1.41 1.49
CA GLY A 19 -16.10 -0.90 0.85
C GLY A 19 -16.25 0.59 0.54
N THR A 20 -16.04 1.51 1.49
CA THR A 20 -16.56 2.87 1.38
C THR A 20 -15.46 3.93 1.50
N GLY A 21 -15.39 4.84 0.53
CA GLY A 21 -14.53 6.03 0.57
C GLY A 21 -13.15 5.94 -0.09
N MET A 22 -12.79 4.82 -0.74
CA MET A 22 -11.59 4.76 -1.59
C MET A 22 -11.93 4.45 -3.05
N PRO A 23 -11.28 5.13 -4.02
CA PRO A 23 -11.51 4.91 -5.43
C PRO A 23 -11.08 3.50 -5.89
N ARG A 24 -11.59 3.05 -7.04
CA ARG A 24 -11.21 1.75 -7.64
C ARG A 24 -9.71 1.67 -7.96
N ALA A 25 -9.11 2.81 -8.30
CA ALA A 25 -7.68 2.96 -8.45
C ALA A 25 -7.25 4.14 -7.58
N PHE A 26 -6.15 3.98 -6.87
CA PHE A 26 -5.56 5.05 -6.06
C PHE A 26 -4.05 5.07 -6.28
N SER A 27 -3.49 6.28 -6.20
CA SER A 27 -2.06 6.49 -6.35
C SER A 27 -1.42 6.66 -4.98
N VAL A 28 -0.30 5.99 -4.77
CA VAL A 28 0.52 6.10 -3.58
C VAL A 28 1.86 6.70 -3.99
N THR A 29 2.16 7.87 -3.46
CA THR A 29 3.48 8.47 -3.53
C THR A 29 4.25 8.12 -2.26
N VAL A 30 5.49 7.66 -2.41
CA VAL A 30 6.39 7.25 -1.34
C VAL A 30 7.58 8.20 -1.33
N GLU A 31 7.85 8.80 -0.19
CA GLU A 31 8.97 9.69 0.04
C GLU A 31 9.77 9.18 1.24
N THR A 32 11.08 9.04 1.10
CA THR A 32 11.97 8.72 2.22
C THR A 32 12.20 9.97 3.08
N ILE A 33 12.23 9.81 4.40
CA ILE A 33 12.47 10.94 5.32
C ILE A 33 13.93 11.43 5.25
N ASP A 34 14.87 10.52 5.01
CA ASP A 34 16.32 10.76 4.95
C ASP A 34 16.84 11.12 3.54
N LYS A 35 15.95 11.29 2.56
CA LYS A 35 16.28 11.49 1.13
C LYS A 35 17.07 10.34 0.48
N SER A 36 17.06 9.15 1.09
CA SER A 36 17.62 7.94 0.47
C SER A 36 16.78 7.46 -0.72
N PRO A 37 17.30 6.59 -1.59
CA PRO A 37 16.46 5.92 -2.58
C PRO A 37 15.37 5.07 -1.92
N VAL A 38 14.15 5.12 -2.44
CA VAL A 38 13.05 4.26 -1.96
C VAL A 38 13.43 2.80 -2.15
N SER A 39 13.37 2.03 -1.07
CA SER A 39 13.69 0.60 -1.05
C SER A 39 12.73 -0.17 -0.14
N GLY A 40 12.69 -1.49 -0.31
CA GLY A 40 11.79 -2.39 0.42
C GLY A 40 10.72 -3.00 -0.47
N GLU A 41 9.70 -3.57 0.16
CA GLU A 41 8.69 -4.39 -0.53
C GLU A 41 7.27 -4.01 -0.12
N PHE A 42 6.31 -4.33 -0.97
CA PHE A 42 4.90 -4.26 -0.65
C PHE A 42 4.24 -5.62 -0.80
N ILE A 43 3.10 -5.75 -0.13
CA ILE A 43 2.14 -6.83 -0.35
C ILE A 43 0.74 -6.23 -0.55
N GLU A 44 0.13 -6.55 -1.67
CA GLU A 44 -1.25 -6.24 -2.03
C GLU A 44 -2.08 -7.51 -1.92
N ILE A 45 -3.17 -7.44 -1.16
CA ILE A 45 -4.12 -8.53 -0.92
C ILE A 45 -5.46 -8.06 -1.48
N PRO A 46 -5.78 -8.42 -2.74
CA PRO A 46 -6.92 -7.86 -3.45
C PRO A 46 -8.28 -8.38 -2.99
N TYR A 47 -8.35 -9.53 -2.31
CA TYR A 47 -9.58 -10.11 -1.77
C TYR A 47 -9.29 -11.27 -0.80
N PHE A 48 -9.93 -11.32 0.37
CA PHE A 48 -9.77 -12.43 1.33
C PHE A 48 -11.08 -13.16 1.70
N TRP A 49 -12.26 -12.75 1.19
CA TRP A 49 -13.52 -13.20 1.81
C TRP A 49 -14.15 -14.49 1.23
N ILE A 50 -14.19 -14.67 -0.10
CA ILE A 50 -14.84 -15.85 -0.73
C ILE A 50 -13.87 -16.69 -1.55
N PHE A 51 -12.92 -16.05 -2.26
CA PHE A 51 -11.85 -16.73 -2.97
C PHE A 51 -10.52 -16.09 -2.55
N LYS A 52 -9.68 -16.83 -1.82
CA LYS A 52 -8.34 -16.35 -1.44
C LYS A 52 -7.55 -16.09 -2.71
N GLN A 53 -7.41 -14.82 -3.08
CA GLN A 53 -6.50 -14.47 -4.15
C GLN A 53 -5.08 -14.52 -3.63
N LYS A 54 -4.16 -15.00 -4.48
CA LYS A 54 -2.73 -14.96 -4.17
C LYS A 54 -2.34 -13.49 -3.95
N PRO A 55 -1.71 -13.15 -2.81
CA PRO A 55 -1.18 -11.83 -2.61
C PRO A 55 -0.18 -11.48 -3.72
N ARG A 56 -0.18 -10.23 -4.13
CA ARG A 56 0.82 -9.69 -5.04
C ARG A 56 1.90 -9.02 -4.22
N THR A 57 3.15 -9.29 -4.55
CA THR A 57 4.30 -8.66 -3.91
C THR A 57 5.17 -8.01 -4.96
N GLY A 58 5.99 -7.06 -4.54
CA GLY A 58 6.96 -6.41 -5.40
C GLY A 58 7.76 -5.35 -4.66
N PRO A 59 8.75 -4.74 -5.33
CA PRO A 59 9.54 -3.68 -4.74
C PRO A 59 8.72 -2.41 -4.57
N LEU A 60 9.04 -1.64 -3.52
CA LEU A 60 8.52 -0.28 -3.36
C LEU A 60 9.10 0.64 -4.44
N LYS A 61 8.27 1.55 -4.92
CA LYS A 61 8.64 2.61 -5.87
C LYS A 61 8.07 3.93 -5.38
N GLU A 62 8.68 5.03 -5.79
CA GLU A 62 8.24 6.38 -5.45
C GLU A 62 6.78 6.64 -5.84
N ASN A 63 6.35 6.12 -7.00
CA ASN A 63 4.98 6.26 -7.47
C ASN A 63 4.41 4.89 -7.81
N MET A 64 3.33 4.53 -7.12
CA MET A 64 2.67 3.25 -7.28
C MET A 64 1.17 3.45 -7.49
N VAL A 65 0.59 2.66 -8.39
CA VAL A 65 -0.85 2.66 -8.62
C VAL A 65 -1.39 1.28 -8.27
N PHE A 66 -2.44 1.27 -7.46
CA PHE A 66 -3.09 0.06 -6.99
C PHE A 66 -4.52 0.02 -7.49
N TYR A 67 -4.99 -1.19 -7.84
CA TYR A 67 -6.29 -1.38 -8.48
C TYR A 67 -7.16 -2.34 -7.69
N ARG A 68 -8.11 -1.77 -6.94
CA ARG A 68 -9.17 -2.51 -6.28
C ARG A 68 -10.25 -2.88 -7.30
N LYS A 69 -10.15 -4.10 -7.85
CA LYS A 69 -11.10 -4.61 -8.87
C LYS A 69 -12.54 -4.75 -8.37
N TRP A 70 -12.76 -5.05 -7.08
CA TRP A 70 -14.08 -5.31 -6.50
C TRP A 70 -14.44 -4.29 -5.41
N ILE A 71 -15.64 -3.72 -5.48
CA ILE A 71 -16.11 -2.67 -4.56
C ILE A 71 -16.41 -3.24 -3.16
N ASN A 72 -16.92 -4.48 -3.07
CA ASN A 72 -17.40 -5.09 -1.83
C ASN A 72 -16.39 -6.07 -1.17
N GLY A 73 -15.10 -5.93 -1.47
CA GLY A 73 -14.05 -6.84 -0.98
C GLY A 73 -13.20 -6.28 0.15
N ILE A 74 -12.68 -7.16 1.00
CA ILE A 74 -11.58 -6.85 1.93
C ILE A 74 -10.31 -6.67 1.09
N TYR A 75 -9.87 -5.43 0.94
CA TYR A 75 -8.67 -5.06 0.22
C TYR A 75 -7.63 -4.53 1.20
N LYS A 76 -6.40 -5.04 1.14
CA LYS A 76 -5.32 -4.64 2.04
C LYS A 76 -4.02 -4.43 1.29
N VAL A 77 -3.32 -3.34 1.61
CA VAL A 77 -1.95 -3.12 1.15
C VAL A 77 -1.07 -2.85 2.36
N LYS A 78 0.06 -3.55 2.45
CA LYS A 78 1.08 -3.31 3.46
C LYS A 78 2.42 -3.04 2.80
N PHE A 79 3.19 -2.14 3.40
CA PHE A 79 4.55 -1.80 2.99
C PHE A 79 5.55 -2.26 4.05
N TYR A 80 6.73 -2.67 3.60
CA TYR A 80 7.90 -3.01 4.41
C TYR A 80 9.09 -2.22 3.84
N PRO A 81 9.34 -1.00 4.33
CA PRO A 81 10.33 -0.12 3.74
C PRO A 81 11.74 -0.39 4.28
N GLY A 82 12.76 -0.18 3.44
CA GLY A 82 14.17 -0.27 3.82
C GLY A 82 14.69 0.94 4.61
N SER A 83 13.96 2.05 4.58
CA SER A 83 14.20 3.27 5.36
C SER A 83 12.87 3.82 5.91
N ASP A 84 12.93 4.83 6.78
CA ASP A 84 11.70 5.48 7.24
C ASP A 84 11.07 6.28 6.10
N ILE A 85 9.82 5.95 5.76
CA ILE A 85 9.10 6.58 4.64
C ILE A 85 7.84 7.29 5.11
N LYS A 86 7.48 8.34 4.37
CA LYS A 86 6.18 9.00 4.39
C LYS A 86 5.45 8.63 3.11
N ILE A 87 4.19 8.24 3.24
CA ILE A 87 3.35 7.91 2.10
C ILE A 87 2.20 8.91 1.99
N SER A 88 1.82 9.21 0.75
CA SER A 88 0.68 10.07 0.40
C SER A 88 -0.26 9.30 -0.52
N ILE A 89 -1.53 9.17 -0.12
CA ILE A 89 -2.56 8.46 -0.87
C ILE A 89 -3.52 9.48 -1.51
N ARG A 90 -3.73 9.34 -2.82
CA ARG A 90 -4.63 10.15 -3.64
C ARG A 90 -5.67 9.27 -4.33
#